data_AF-A0A9D8B7U9-F1
#
_entry.id   AF-A0A9D8B7U9-F1
#
_cell.length_a   1.000
_cell.length_b   1.000
_cell.length_c   1.000
_cell.angle_alpha   90.00
_cell.angle_beta   90.00
_cell.angle_gamma   90.00
#
_symmetry.space_group_name_H-M   'P 1'
#
loop_
_entity.id
_entity.type
_entity.pdbx_description
1 polymer ?
#
loop_
_entity_poly.entity_id
_entity_poly.type
_entity_poly.pdbx_seq_one_letter_code
_entity_poly.pdbx_strand_id
1 'polypeptide(L)'
;MPIRTLFFIALAISIILFPSPASAQPSVGGFQGTVTAGDDSLPDGTVVTAWIDDVQVAQAKTSSSTYSLFITGYYTGKTVI
;
A
#
# COMPACT_ATOMS: atom_id res chain seq x y z
N MET A 1 -22.07 -45.69 -9.27
CA MET A 1 -22.00 -44.27 -8.87
C MET A 1 -22.12 -43.42 -10.15
N PRO A 2 -23.08 -42.50 -10.27
CA PRO A 2 -23.35 -41.83 -11.55
C PRO A 2 -22.27 -40.78 -11.86
N ILE A 3 -21.85 -40.69 -13.13
CA ILE A 3 -20.81 -39.78 -13.66
C ILE A 3 -20.98 -38.32 -13.19
N ARG A 4 -22.23 -37.85 -13.05
CA ARG A 4 -22.53 -36.51 -12.52
C ARG A 4 -21.98 -36.30 -11.10
N THR A 5 -22.05 -37.32 -10.24
CA THR A 5 -21.54 -37.24 -8.86
C THR A 5 -20.01 -37.18 -8.84
N LEU A 6 -19.34 -37.92 -9.73
CA LEU A 6 -17.88 -37.92 -9.82
C LEU A 6 -17.36 -36.55 -10.27
N PHE A 7 -18.05 -35.89 -11.20
CA PHE A 7 -17.69 -34.56 -11.68
C PHE A 7 -17.73 -33.50 -10.58
N PHE A 8 -18.78 -33.50 -9.76
CA PHE A 8 -18.89 -32.54 -8.64
C PHE A 8 -17.82 -32.78 -7.56
N ILE A 9 -17.47 -34.04 -7.29
CA ILE A 9 -16.40 -34.39 -6.34
C ILE A 9 -15.05 -33.91 -6.87
N ALA A 10 -14.74 -34.15 -8.15
CA ALA A 10 -13.49 -33.71 -8.76
C ALA A 10 -13.36 -32.17 -8.78
N LEU A 11 -14.45 -31.45 -9.03
CA LEU A 11 -14.47 -29.98 -8.99
C LEU A 11 -14.24 -29.44 -7.58
N ALA A 12 -14.85 -30.05 -6.57
CA ALA A 12 -14.65 -29.68 -5.17
C ALA A 12 -13.21 -29.91 -4.70
N ILE A 13 -12.60 -31.04 -5.10
CA ILE A 13 -11.21 -31.37 -4.78
C ILE A 13 -10.23 -30.38 -5.43
N SER A 14 -10.49 -29.97 -6.68
CA SER A 14 -9.66 -28.98 -7.39
C SER A 14 -9.55 -27.67 -6.59
N ILE A 15 -10.65 -27.15 -6.06
CA ILE A 15 -10.67 -25.90 -5.29
C ILE A 15 -9.83 -26.00 -3.99
N ILE A 16 -9.72 -27.20 -3.40
CA ILE A 16 -8.93 -27.43 -2.19
C ILE A 16 -7.44 -27.63 -2.50
N LEU A 17 -7.12 -28.29 -3.64
CA LEU A 17 -5.75 -28.60 -4.03
C LEU A 17 -4.98 -27.42 -4.63
N PHE A 18 -5.69 -26.39 -5.10
CA PHE A 18 -5.07 -25.15 -5.57
C PHE A 18 -5.27 -24.07 -4.52
N PRO A 19 -4.39 -23.96 -3.50
CA PRO A 19 -4.42 -22.83 -2.60
C PRO A 19 -4.34 -21.57 -3.48
N SER A 20 -5.35 -20.72 -3.38
CA SER A 20 -5.32 -19.43 -4.05
C SER A 20 -4.03 -18.74 -3.60
N PRO A 21 -3.19 -18.21 -4.50
CA PRO A 21 -2.09 -17.36 -4.09
C PRO A 21 -2.73 -16.14 -3.41
N ALA A 22 -2.84 -16.19 -2.08
CA ALA A 22 -3.10 -15.04 -1.25
C ALA A 22 -1.85 -14.18 -1.39
N SER A 23 -1.85 -13.36 -2.45
CA SER A 23 -0.76 -12.49 -2.82
C SER A 23 -0.39 -11.68 -1.59
N ALA A 24 0.85 -11.82 -1.12
CA ALA A 24 1.41 -11.00 -0.07
C ALA A 24 1.52 -9.57 -0.61
N GLN A 25 0.40 -8.86 -0.65
CA GLN A 25 0.39 -7.46 -1.03
C GLN A 25 1.24 -6.72 0.00
N PRO A 26 2.20 -5.90 -0.45
CA PRO A 26 3.03 -5.14 0.47
C PRO A 26 2.13 -4.28 1.35
N SER A 27 2.46 -4.19 2.64
CA SER A 27 1.76 -3.28 3.54
C SER A 27 1.87 -1.85 3.01
N VAL A 28 0.74 -1.16 2.90
CA VAL A 28 0.69 0.24 2.46
C VAL A 28 0.29 1.10 3.65
N GLY A 29 1.22 1.94 4.11
CA GLY A 29 0.97 2.99 5.09
C GLY A 29 0.83 4.33 4.38
N GLY A 30 -0.01 5.23 4.89
CA GLY A 30 -0.25 6.54 4.28
C GLY A 30 -0.11 7.68 5.28
N PHE A 31 0.45 8.80 4.82
CA PHE A 31 0.49 10.08 5.52
C PHE A 31 -0.26 11.11 4.69
N GLN A 32 -1.08 11.90 5.37
CA GLN A 32 -1.80 13.02 4.75
C GLN A 32 -1.64 14.23 5.66
N GLY A 33 -1.48 15.40 5.06
CA GLY A 33 -1.27 16.62 5.83
C GLY A 33 -1.24 17.88 4.99
N THR A 34 -1.07 18.99 5.68
CA THR A 34 -0.85 20.31 5.10
C THR A 34 0.60 20.74 5.30
N VAL A 35 1.14 21.49 4.36
CA VAL A 35 2.48 22.07 4.44
C VAL A 35 2.36 23.59 4.46
N THR A 36 2.80 24.19 5.56
CA THR A 36 2.83 25.64 5.76
C THR A 36 4.21 26.10 6.18
N ALA A 37 4.56 27.35 5.86
CA ALA A 37 5.75 28.02 6.35
C ALA A 37 5.31 29.11 7.34
N GLY A 38 5.21 28.74 8.62
CA GLY A 38 4.50 29.56 9.61
C GLY A 38 2.99 29.54 9.34
N ASP A 39 2.38 30.72 9.24
CA ASP A 39 0.96 30.89 8.93
C ASP A 39 0.67 30.89 7.41
N ASP A 40 1.72 30.90 6.57
CA ASP A 40 1.58 30.97 5.12
C ASP A 40 1.49 29.58 4.47
N SER A 41 0.56 29.46 3.52
CA SER A 41 0.44 28.31 2.63
C SER A 41 1.63 28.23 1.67
N LEU A 42 2.24 27.05 1.56
CA LEU A 42 3.28 26.81 0.56
C LEU A 42 2.68 26.62 -0.85
N PRO A 43 3.43 27.01 -1.90
CA PRO A 43 2.98 26.85 -3.27
C PRO A 43 2.83 25.38 -3.67
N ASP A 44 2.00 25.17 -4.67
CA ASP A 44 1.81 23.87 -5.32
C ASP A 44 3.12 23.37 -5.92
N GLY A 45 3.28 22.05 -5.91
CA GLY A 45 4.50 21.42 -6.38
C GLY A 45 5.64 21.39 -5.36
N THR A 46 5.43 21.90 -4.14
CA THR A 46 6.35 21.65 -3.02
C THR A 46 6.49 20.15 -2.82
N VAL A 47 7.73 19.67 -2.69
CA VAL A 47 8.01 18.24 -2.60
C VAL A 47 8.10 17.84 -1.12
N VAL A 48 7.23 16.93 -0.72
CA VAL A 48 7.31 16.22 0.57
C VAL A 48 7.96 14.86 0.31
N THR A 49 9.04 14.57 1.01
CA THR A 49 9.77 13.30 0.91
C THR A 49 9.71 12.56 2.22
N ALA A 50 9.55 11.24 2.17
CA ALA A 50 9.59 10.39 3.35
C ALA A 50 10.86 9.54 3.34
N TRP A 51 11.55 9.51 4.47
CA TRP A 51 12.81 8.80 4.67
C TRP A 51 12.69 7.81 5.81
N ILE A 52 13.32 6.63 5.65
CA ILE A 52 13.45 5.60 6.69
C ILE A 52 14.88 5.11 6.64
N ASP A 53 15.57 5.09 7.78
CA ASP A 53 16.97 4.65 7.90
C ASP A 53 17.89 5.31 6.84
N ASP A 54 17.76 6.64 6.66
CA ASP A 54 18.49 7.46 5.67
C ASP A 54 18.23 7.11 4.18
N VAL A 55 17.23 6.29 3.89
CA VAL A 55 16.79 5.97 2.53
C VAL A 55 15.46 6.65 2.22
N GLN A 56 15.38 7.36 1.10
CA GLN A 56 14.13 7.92 0.61
C GLN A 56 13.22 6.79 0.14
N VAL A 57 12.05 6.64 0.79
CA VAL A 57 11.10 5.56 0.50
C VAL A 57 9.87 6.03 -0.28
N ALA A 58 9.56 7.33 -0.24
CA ALA A 58 8.45 7.90 -1.00
C ALA A 58 8.60 9.43 -1.18
N GLN A 59 7.81 9.98 -2.10
CA GLN A 59 7.63 11.42 -2.24
C GLN A 59 6.22 11.75 -2.76
N ALA A 60 5.76 12.95 -2.43
CA ALA A 60 4.52 13.53 -2.92
C ALA A 60 4.75 15.01 -3.26
N LYS A 61 3.99 15.53 -4.22
CA LYS A 61 3.93 16.96 -4.50
C LYS A 61 2.68 17.53 -3.85
N THR A 62 2.79 18.74 -3.30
CA THR A 62 1.64 19.44 -2.75
C THR A 62 0.70 19.92 -3.84
N SER A 63 -0.59 19.93 -3.52
CA SER A 63 -1.65 20.61 -4.26
C SER A 63 -2.54 21.34 -3.27
N SER A 64 -2.74 22.64 -3.46
CA SER A 64 -3.39 23.53 -2.49
C SER A 64 -2.79 23.40 -1.08
N SER A 65 -1.47 23.37 -0.99
CA SER A 65 -0.71 23.14 0.26
C SER A 65 -1.00 21.84 1.00
N THR A 66 -1.70 20.88 0.40
CA THR A 66 -1.97 19.55 0.97
C THR A 66 -1.13 18.49 0.28
N TYR A 67 -0.82 17.39 0.96
CA TYR A 67 -0.15 16.23 0.38
C TYR A 67 -0.78 14.92 0.86
N SER A 68 -0.68 13.90 0.01
CA SER A 68 -0.95 12.50 0.34
C SER A 68 0.26 11.68 -0.11
N LEU A 69 0.89 10.99 0.84
CA LEU A 69 2.10 10.22 0.62
C LEU A 69 1.86 8.77 1.07
N PHE A 70 2.13 7.82 0.19
CA PHE A 70 1.97 6.40 0.46
C PHE A 70 3.34 5.72 0.50
N ILE A 71 3.57 4.94 1.54
CA ILE A 71 4.78 4.13 1.72
C ILE A 71 4.37 2.67 1.55
N THR A 72 4.99 2.01 0.58
CA THR A 72 4.74 0.60 0.26
C THR A 72 5.93 -0.23 0.72
N GLY A 73 5.70 -1.22 1.59
CA GLY A 73 6.75 -2.13 2.06
C GLY A 73 6.58 -2.54 3.52
N TYR A 74 7.55 -3.29 4.03
CA TYR A 74 7.56 -3.79 5.40
C TYR A 74 8.42 -2.90 6.30
N TYR A 75 7.81 -1.87 6.85
CA TYR A 75 8.47 -0.89 7.73
C TYR A 75 7.91 -0.87 9.16
N THR A 76 7.28 -1.96 9.60
CA THR A 76 6.71 -2.06 10.95
C THR A 76 7.79 -1.82 12.00
N GLY A 77 7.54 -0.89 12.93
CA GLY A 77 8.47 -0.52 14.00
C GLY A 77 9.57 0.46 13.58
N LYS A 78 9.59 0.93 12.33
CA LYS A 78 10.50 1.98 11.86
C LYS A 78 9.85 3.36 11.97
N THR A 79 10.69 4.39 12.06
CA THR A 79 10.24 5.79 12.09
C THR A 79 10.39 6.41 10.72
N VAL A 80 9.39 7.18 10.30
CA VAL A 80 9.40 7.98 9.08
C VAL A 80 9.82 9.40 9.45
N ILE A 81 10.75 9.95 8.66
CA ILE A 81 11.24 11.34 8.77
C ILE A 81 10.89 12.08 7.49
#